data_AF-A0A7V3D678-F1
#
_entry.id   AF-A0A7V3D678-F1
#
_cell.length_a   1.000
_cell.length_b   1.000
_cell.length_c   1.000
_cell.angle_alpha   90.00
_cell.angle_beta   90.00
_cell.angle_gamma   90.00
#
_symmetry.space_group_name_H-M   'P 1'
#
loop_
_entity.id
_entity.type
_entity.pdbx_description
1 polymer ?
#
loop_
_entity_poly.entity_id
_entity_poly.type
_entity_poly.pdbx_seq_one_letter_code
_entity_poly.pdbx_strand_id
1 'polypeptide(L)'
;MSDEDRVKPWAQALGRVPSGLFVLSARSGEQETGMLVSWAQQCSFDPPLLTVAMRRGREVAAWLTPGATFVLNVLGEGQMDLL
;
A
#
# COMPACT_ATOMS: atom_id res chain seq x y z
N MET A 1 -1.13 33.32 -2.92
CA MET A 1 -0.48 32.01 -2.73
C MET A 1 -1.58 31.03 -2.39
N SER A 2 -1.87 30.08 -3.28
CA SER A 2 -2.83 29.01 -3.02
C SER A 2 -2.25 28.05 -1.97
N ASP A 3 -3.13 27.44 -1.17
CA ASP A 3 -2.78 26.50 -0.08
C ASP A 3 -2.06 25.21 -0.54
N GLU A 4 -1.84 25.04 -1.84
CA GLU A 4 -1.38 23.81 -2.48
C GLU A 4 0.15 23.61 -2.40
N ASP A 5 0.93 24.68 -2.18
CA ASP A 5 2.41 24.63 -2.23
C ASP A 5 3.11 24.63 -0.86
N ARG A 6 2.37 24.74 0.26
CA ARG A 6 2.98 24.60 1.59
C ARG A 6 3.10 23.12 1.92
N VAL A 7 4.31 22.57 1.75
CA VAL A 7 4.69 21.30 2.40
C VAL A 7 4.30 21.42 3.86
N LYS A 8 3.26 20.67 4.26
CA LYS A 8 2.68 20.77 5.59
C LYS A 8 3.80 20.51 6.61
N PRO A 9 3.89 21.26 7.72
CA PRO A 9 5.00 21.13 8.67
C PRO A 9 5.25 19.69 9.16
N TRP A 10 4.21 18.86 9.19
CA TRP A 10 4.30 17.45 9.58
C TRP A 10 4.81 16.51 8.47
N ALA A 11 4.81 16.91 7.20
CA ALA A 11 5.17 16.03 6.08
C ALA A 11 6.65 15.60 6.16
N GLN A 12 7.54 16.52 6.53
CA GLN A 12 8.95 16.19 6.76
C GLN A 12 9.13 15.22 7.94
N ALA A 13 8.32 15.35 8.99
CA ALA A 13 8.36 14.44 10.12
C ALA A 13 7.86 13.03 9.72
N LEU A 14 6.76 12.95 8.96
CA LEU A 14 6.23 11.68 8.47
C LEU A 14 7.17 10.99 7.47
N GLY A 15 7.90 11.74 6.64
CA GLY A 15 8.90 11.19 5.73
C GLY A 15 10.08 10.50 6.41
N ARG A 16 10.25 10.69 7.73
CA ARG A 16 11.26 10.00 8.54
C ARG A 16 10.75 8.69 9.16
N VAL A 17 9.44 8.44 9.11
CA VAL A 17 8.87 7.18 9.59
C VAL A 17 9.30 6.07 8.63
N PRO A 18 9.94 5.00 9.11
CA PRO A 18 10.33 3.89 8.26
C PRO A 18 9.12 3.36 7.49
N SER A 19 9.29 3.19 6.19
CA SER A 19 8.30 2.58 5.31
C SER A 19 9.00 1.59 4.39
N GLY A 20 8.26 0.56 3.98
CA GLY A 20 8.67 -0.35 2.92
C GLY A 20 7.96 0.00 1.63
N LEU A 21 8.46 -0.58 0.54
CA LEU A 21 7.79 -0.54 -0.75
C LEU A 21 7.20 -1.90 -1.06
N PHE A 22 5.91 -1.91 -1.35
CA PHE A 22 5.17 -3.14 -1.60
C PHE A 22 4.32 -3.02 -2.85
N VAL A 23 4.08 -4.15 -3.51
CA VAL A 23 3.06 -4.28 -4.55
C VAL A 23 1.97 -5.18 -4.03
N LEU A 24 0.76 -4.64 -3.87
CA LEU A 24 -0.43 -5.45 -3.62
C LEU A 24 -1.00 -5.90 -4.96
N SER A 25 -1.12 -7.20 -5.17
CA SER A 25 -1.83 -7.77 -6.32
C SER A 25 -3.11 -8.48 -5.89
N ALA A 26 -4.13 -8.39 -6.74
CA ALA A 26 -5.42 -9.02 -6.52
C ALA A 26 -6.04 -9.47 -7.85
N ARG A 27 -6.95 -10.43 -7.76
CA ARG A 27 -7.69 -10.97 -8.90
C ARG A 27 -9.19 -10.96 -8.61
N SER A 28 -9.98 -10.57 -9.60
CA SER A 28 -11.45 -10.63 -9.59
C SER A 28 -11.94 -11.26 -10.89
N GLY A 29 -12.37 -12.53 -10.84
CA GLY A 29 -12.66 -13.31 -12.04
C GLY A 29 -11.42 -13.44 -12.93
N GLU A 30 -11.54 -13.03 -14.19
CA GLU A 30 -10.46 -13.02 -15.19
C GLU A 30 -9.59 -11.74 -15.14
N GLN A 31 -9.91 -10.78 -14.27
CA GLN A 31 -9.18 -9.52 -14.16
C GLN A 31 -8.14 -9.58 -13.05
N GLU A 32 -6.93 -9.13 -13.35
CA GLU A 32 -5.83 -9.02 -12.40
C GLU A 32 -5.31 -7.58 -12.35
N THR A 33 -4.86 -7.14 -11.18
CA THR A 33 -4.30 -5.81 -11.01
C THR A 33 -3.24 -5.78 -9.91
N GLY A 34 -2.39 -4.77 -9.97
CA GLY A 34 -1.35 -4.49 -8.99
C GLY A 34 -1.37 -3.01 -8.61
N MET A 35 -1.10 -2.70 -7.34
CA MET A 35 -0.93 -1.33 -6.89
C MET A 35 0.28 -1.18 -5.96
N LEU A 36 0.96 -0.05 -6.07
CA LEU A 36 1.96 0.35 -5.09
C LEU A 36 1.33 0.69 -3.75
N VAL A 37 1.95 0.17 -2.70
CA VAL A 37 1.59 0.36 -1.30
C VAL A 37 2.84 0.80 -0.56
N SER A 38 2.72 1.89 0.18
CA SER A 38 3.82 2.46 0.98
C SER A 38 3.67 2.23 2.48
N TRP A 39 2.57 1.60 2.92
CA TRP A 39 2.34 1.31 4.32
C TRP A 39 1.65 -0.03 4.53
N ALA A 40 2.38 -0.94 5.16
CA ALA A 40 1.89 -2.22 5.64
C ALA A 40 2.58 -2.55 6.97
N GLN A 41 1.87 -3.16 7.90
CA GLN A 41 2.41 -3.57 9.21
C GLN A 41 1.77 -4.87 9.68
N GLN A 42 2.54 -5.77 10.29
CA GLN A 42 1.99 -6.91 11.01
C GLN A 42 1.11 -6.42 12.18
N CYS A 43 -0.08 -6.99 12.35
CA CYS A 43 -1.01 -6.62 13.42
C CYS A 43 -1.36 -7.78 14.38
N SER A 44 -1.00 -9.03 14.04
CA SER A 44 -1.11 -10.17 14.95
C SER A 44 -0.07 -11.25 14.62
N PHE A 45 0.30 -12.02 15.64
CA PHE A 45 1.14 -13.22 15.51
C PHE A 45 0.31 -14.50 15.40
N ASP A 46 -0.76 -14.61 16.19
CA ASP A 46 -1.66 -15.77 16.19
C ASP A 46 -3.14 -15.31 16.28
N PRO A 47 -3.92 -15.42 15.20
CA PRO A 47 -3.48 -15.82 13.86
C PRO A 47 -2.52 -14.77 13.26
N PRO A 48 -1.69 -15.13 12.27
CA PRO A 48 -0.81 -14.18 11.60
C PRO A 48 -1.65 -13.20 10.76
N LEU A 49 -1.59 -11.91 11.09
CA LEU A 49 -2.36 -10.87 10.41
C LEU A 49 -1.49 -9.65 10.10
N LEU A 50 -1.92 -8.88 9.09
CA LEU A 50 -1.32 -7.61 8.71
C LEU A 50 -2.40 -6.56 8.43
N THR A 51 -2.01 -5.29 8.53
CA THR A 51 -2.79 -4.12 8.14
C THR A 51 -2.10 -3.44 6.97
N VAL A 52 -2.87 -3.07 5.94
CA VAL A 52 -2.39 -2.30 4.79
C VAL A 52 -3.19 -1.01 4.69
N ALA A 53 -2.52 0.11 4.40
CA ALA A 53 -3.20 1.38 4.14
C ALA A 53 -3.09 1.71 2.65
N MET A 54 -4.23 2.09 2.05
CA MET A 54 -4.31 2.48 0.65
C MET A 54 -5.20 3.69 0.46
N ARG A 55 -4.94 4.45 -0.60
CA ARG A 55 -5.78 5.58 -0.99
C ARG A 55 -7.14 5.08 -1.49
N ARG A 56 -8.22 5.72 -1.03
CA ARG A 56 -9.58 5.47 -1.53
C ARG A 56 -9.72 5.82 -3.01
N GLY A 57 -10.62 5.12 -3.70
CA GLY A 57 -10.92 5.35 -5.12
C GLY A 57 -9.99 4.64 -6.10
N ARG A 58 -9.11 3.75 -5.63
CA ARG A 58 -8.42 2.79 -6.50
C ARG A 58 -9.37 1.65 -6.83
N GLU A 59 -9.39 1.20 -8.09
CA GLU A 59 -10.28 0.10 -8.53
C GLU A 59 -10.06 -1.18 -7.71
N VAL A 60 -8.80 -1.53 -7.43
CA VAL A 60 -8.46 -2.69 -6.58
C VAL A 60 -9.05 -2.60 -5.17
N ALA A 61 -9.27 -1.40 -4.63
CA ALA A 61 -9.87 -1.25 -3.30
C ALA A 61 -11.32 -1.75 -3.27
N ALA A 62 -12.03 -1.72 -4.41
CA ALA A 62 -13.36 -2.29 -4.53
C ALA A 62 -13.35 -3.84 -4.55
N TRP A 63 -12.22 -4.46 -4.87
CA TRP A 63 -12.06 -5.92 -4.87
C TRP A 63 -11.68 -6.47 -3.48
N LEU A 64 -11.08 -5.65 -2.62
CA LEU A 64 -10.58 -6.03 -1.30
C LEU A 64 -11.68 -5.99 -0.22
N THR A 65 -12.75 -6.75 -0.44
CA THR A 65 -13.87 -6.93 0.49
C THR A 65 -13.63 -8.12 1.44
N PRO A 66 -14.42 -8.29 2.51
CA PRO A 66 -14.29 -9.45 3.40
C PRO A 66 -14.34 -10.78 2.63
N GLY A 67 -13.31 -11.62 2.80
CA GLY A 67 -13.16 -12.89 2.09
C GLY A 67 -12.35 -12.81 0.78
N ALA A 68 -11.99 -11.61 0.34
CA ALA A 68 -11.10 -11.44 -0.81
C ALA A 68 -9.69 -12.00 -0.53
N THR A 69 -9.06 -12.52 -1.58
CA THR A 69 -7.66 -12.96 -1.55
C THR A 69 -6.80 -11.94 -2.29
N PHE A 70 -5.64 -11.63 -1.71
CA PHE A 70 -4.63 -10.76 -2.32
C PHE A 70 -3.24 -11.24 -1.94
N VAL A 71 -2.22 -10.75 -2.65
CA VAL A 71 -0.81 -10.97 -2.33
C VAL A 71 -0.16 -9.63 -2.05
N LEU A 72 0.62 -9.54 -0.98
CA LEU A 72 1.47 -8.38 -0.70
C LEU A 72 2.93 -8.77 -0.99
N ASN A 73 3.48 -8.23 -2.06
CA ASN A 73 4.85 -8.48 -2.50
C ASN A 73 5.77 -7.44 -1.86
N VAL A 74 6.82 -7.88 -1.16
CA VAL A 74 7.84 -7.00 -0.58
C VAL A 74 8.90 -6.74 -1.64
N LEU A 75 9.13 -5.47 -2.01
CA LEU A 75 10.15 -5.11 -2.98
C LEU A 75 11.51 -4.91 -2.29
N GLY A 76 12.55 -5.51 -2.86
CA GLY A 76 13.94 -5.29 -2.48
C GLY A 76 14.55 -4.07 -3.15
N GLU A 77 15.72 -3.64 -2.66
CA GLU A 77 16.43 -2.42 -3.11
C GLU A 77 16.75 -2.41 -4.62
N GLY A 78 16.89 -3.57 -5.25
CA GLY A 78 17.20 -3.71 -6.68
C GLY A 78 15.98 -3.74 -7.61
N GLN A 79 14.75 -3.63 -7.09
CA GLN A 79 13.51 -3.83 -7.86
C GLN A 79 12.78 -2.52 -8.19
N MET A 80 13.51 -1.40 -8.19
CA MET A 80 12.96 -0.07 -8.47
C MET A 80 12.53 0.11 -9.93
N ASP A 81 12.99 -0.76 -10.82
CA ASP A 81 12.60 -0.84 -12.24
C ASP A 81 11.17 -1.38 -12.44
N LEU A 82 10.57 -1.97 -11.40
CA LEU A 82 9.16 -2.40 -11.39
C LEU A 82 8.17 -1.27 -11.09
N LEU A 83 8.66 -0.06 -10.80
CA LEU A 83 7.87 1.13 -10.43
C LEU A 83 7.60 2.03 -11.64
#